data_AF-A0A139I7W2-F1
#
_entry.id   AF-A0A139I7W2-F1
#
_cell.length_a   1.000
_cell.length_b   1.000
_cell.length_c   1.000
_cell.angle_alpha   90.00
_cell.angle_beta   90.00
_cell.angle_gamma   90.00
#
_symmetry.space_group_name_H-M   'P 1'
#
loop_
_entity.id
_entity.type
_entity.pdbx_description
1 polymer ?
#
loop_
_entity_poly.entity_id
_entity_poly.type
_entity_poly.pdbx_seq_one_letter_code
_entity_poly.pdbx_strand_id
1 'polypeptide(L)'
;MEPVSQAAYAANPQGSSSPQKNPETPLQNGPATPLSAATGTETTQTTDPQIDTGIGFMTRFLSDLRTANVIVTVGKNEEAQEFEVPRRFLARSSNWFLKILEEDRFKEGRDGKIEMPEDFPAVFEAFLFWVHQEALVFDTCTSVDMRSRQLILCFRIWTFGDKYFVHPLQNCAMHRICILINEDLWQKNNRLTAATLAACWDATIPDSPLRALLADGIVSRMQEESFEVEELEGCAGLLRALHASEAILHESHKADFPRYKKPTLFKKLLYAKLGHKDGIDESALIYRELWDEPNGMCEDCGYHNEVKLLCEDCKTEKDKCDCDEVEYQYICSDCEYS
;
A
#
# COMPACT_ATOMS: atom_id res chain seq x y z
N MET A 1 14.42 -30.30 43.46
CA MET A 1 13.41 -29.72 44.38
C MET A 1 12.40 -28.98 43.53
N GLU A 2 11.14 -29.07 43.95
CA GLU A 2 9.91 -29.18 43.17
C GLU A 2 9.52 -27.97 42.28
N PRO A 3 8.69 -28.20 41.25
CA PRO A 3 8.04 -27.15 40.45
C PRO A 3 6.66 -26.79 41.03
N VAL A 4 6.28 -25.51 40.98
CA VAL A 4 4.91 -25.09 41.29
C VAL A 4 4.07 -25.12 40.02
N SER A 5 2.99 -25.88 40.09
CA SER A 5 1.93 -26.05 39.10
C SER A 5 0.59 -25.65 39.72
N GLN A 6 -0.41 -25.40 38.86
CA GLN A 6 -1.87 -25.36 39.10
C GLN A 6 -2.43 -24.10 39.79
N ALA A 7 -3.65 -23.61 39.51
CA ALA A 7 -4.78 -24.12 38.73
C ALA A 7 -5.75 -22.99 38.32
N ALA A 8 -6.61 -23.34 37.37
CA ALA A 8 -7.79 -22.63 36.89
C ALA A 8 -8.93 -22.50 37.93
N TYR A 9 -9.85 -21.55 37.71
CA TYR A 9 -11.26 -21.69 38.09
C TYR A 9 -12.18 -20.94 37.12
N ALA A 10 -13.14 -21.67 36.57
CA ALA A 10 -14.33 -21.18 35.88
C ALA A 10 -15.48 -21.00 36.89
N ALA A 11 -16.39 -20.05 36.65
CA ALA A 11 -17.82 -20.19 36.98
C ALA A 11 -18.64 -19.05 36.38
N ASN A 12 -19.64 -19.46 35.59
CA ASN A 12 -20.78 -18.69 35.10
C ASN A 12 -21.98 -19.01 36.03
N PRO A 13 -23.00 -18.15 36.16
CA PRO A 13 -24.35 -18.68 36.33
C PRO A 13 -25.41 -18.02 35.45
N GLN A 14 -26.28 -18.88 34.93
CA GLN A 14 -27.56 -18.60 34.28
C GLN A 14 -28.69 -18.38 35.31
N GLY A 15 -29.75 -17.68 34.89
CA GLY A 15 -31.13 -17.77 35.39
C GLY A 15 -32.04 -16.83 34.56
N SER A 16 -32.86 -17.32 33.61
CA SER A 16 -34.31 -17.65 33.71
C SER A 16 -35.19 -16.48 34.19
N SER A 17 -36.32 -16.06 33.61
CA SER A 17 -37.42 -16.77 32.92
C SER A 17 -38.46 -15.77 32.35
N SER A 18 -38.84 -15.93 31.06
CA SER A 18 -40.18 -15.99 30.40
C SER A 18 -41.40 -15.07 30.81
N PRO A 19 -42.59 -15.16 30.17
CA PRO A 19 -43.02 -14.39 28.99
C PRO A 19 -44.43 -13.75 29.10
N GLN A 20 -44.82 -12.79 28.24
CA GLN A 20 -46.25 -12.47 28.05
C GLN A 20 -46.61 -11.93 26.65
N LYS A 21 -47.85 -12.25 26.26
CA LYS A 21 -48.46 -12.33 24.92
C LYS A 21 -49.01 -11.00 24.36
N ASN A 22 -49.05 -10.93 23.02
CA ASN A 22 -49.88 -10.13 22.07
C ASN A 22 -51.41 -10.08 22.41
N PRO A 23 -52.34 -9.43 21.64
CA PRO A 23 -52.23 -8.70 20.34
C PRO A 23 -53.04 -7.38 20.25
N GLU A 24 -52.99 -6.65 19.11
CA GLU A 24 -54.17 -6.17 18.34
C GLU A 24 -53.79 -5.22 17.17
N THR A 25 -54.45 -5.42 16.03
CA THR A 25 -54.68 -4.59 14.82
C THR A 25 -56.18 -4.78 14.49
N PRO A 26 -56.88 -4.09 13.56
CA PRO A 26 -56.52 -3.06 12.55
C PRO A 26 -57.57 -1.91 12.38
N LEU A 27 -57.39 -0.98 11.42
CA LEU A 27 -58.43 -0.21 10.66
C LEU A 27 -57.72 0.71 9.63
N GLN A 28 -57.69 0.41 8.33
CA GLN A 28 -58.58 0.85 7.23
C GLN A 28 -58.83 2.38 7.10
N ASN A 29 -58.36 3.00 6.00
CA ASN A 29 -59.16 3.62 4.92
C ASN A 29 -58.31 4.53 3.99
N GLY A 30 -58.52 4.40 2.65
CA GLY A 30 -58.04 5.34 1.60
C GLY A 30 -58.88 6.63 1.54
N PRO A 31 -58.80 7.52 0.50
CA PRO A 31 -58.62 7.20 -0.93
C PRO A 31 -57.80 8.19 -1.83
N ALA A 32 -57.47 7.72 -3.04
CA ALA A 32 -57.51 8.34 -4.39
C ALA A 32 -56.86 9.71 -4.76
N THR A 33 -55.87 9.64 -5.68
CA THR A 33 -55.72 10.35 -7.01
C THR A 33 -55.41 11.88 -7.00
N PRO A 34 -54.57 12.49 -7.90
CA PRO A 34 -54.41 12.16 -9.32
C PRO A 34 -53.00 12.19 -9.97
N LEU A 35 -52.97 11.56 -11.16
CA LEU A 35 -52.02 11.74 -12.26
C LEU A 35 -51.65 13.22 -12.48
N SER A 36 -50.37 13.48 -12.68
CA SER A 36 -49.90 14.61 -13.49
C SER A 36 -48.86 14.12 -14.48
N ALA A 37 -49.24 14.19 -15.76
CA ALA A 37 -48.35 14.06 -16.89
C ALA A 37 -47.41 15.27 -16.90
N ALA A 38 -46.11 15.01 -16.69
CA ALA A 38 -45.06 15.97 -16.99
C ALA A 38 -44.41 15.53 -18.29
N THR A 39 -44.75 16.24 -19.36
CA THR A 39 -44.06 16.21 -20.65
C THR A 39 -42.66 16.76 -20.41
N GLY A 40 -41.70 15.87 -20.15
CA GLY A 40 -40.28 16.20 -20.05
C GLY A 40 -39.72 16.39 -21.45
N THR A 41 -39.37 17.63 -21.77
CA THR A 41 -38.59 18.02 -22.95
C THR A 41 -37.25 17.26 -22.93
N GLU A 42 -37.09 16.29 -23.84
CA GLU A 42 -35.79 15.70 -24.15
C GLU A 42 -34.86 16.82 -24.64
N THR A 43 -34.01 17.29 -23.74
CA THR A 43 -32.89 18.15 -24.10
C THR A 43 -31.80 17.20 -24.55
N THR A 44 -31.72 16.96 -25.86
CA THR A 44 -30.64 16.22 -26.50
C THR A 44 -29.33 16.93 -26.17
N GLN A 45 -28.59 16.42 -25.18
CA GLN A 45 -27.21 16.83 -24.95
C GLN A 45 -26.39 16.26 -26.12
N THR A 46 -26.15 17.10 -27.12
CA THR A 46 -25.04 16.95 -28.06
C THR A 46 -23.74 17.01 -27.29
N THR A 47 -23.23 15.86 -26.87
CA THR A 47 -21.84 15.71 -26.44
C THR A 47 -20.95 15.75 -27.68
N ASP A 48 -19.95 16.61 -27.65
CA ASP A 48 -18.92 16.73 -28.68
C ASP A 48 -18.02 15.47 -28.62
N PRO A 49 -18.01 14.61 -29.65
CA PRO A 49 -17.30 13.34 -29.61
C PRO A 49 -15.77 13.48 -29.51
N GLN A 50 -15.21 14.68 -29.69
CA GLN A 50 -13.78 14.93 -29.49
C GLN A 50 -13.40 15.26 -28.03
N ILE A 51 -14.35 15.62 -27.17
CA ILE A 51 -14.10 15.91 -25.74
C ILE A 51 -14.17 14.63 -24.89
N ASP A 52 -14.83 13.59 -25.40
CA ASP A 52 -15.18 12.38 -24.64
C ASP A 52 -13.96 11.50 -24.30
N THR A 53 -12.93 11.48 -25.17
CA THR A 53 -11.73 10.64 -25.00
C THR A 53 -10.78 11.12 -23.89
N GLY A 54 -10.91 12.36 -23.41
CA GLY A 54 -10.03 12.91 -22.36
C GLY A 54 -10.62 12.97 -20.95
N ILE A 55 -11.94 12.78 -20.80
CA ILE A 55 -12.63 12.94 -19.50
C ILE A 55 -12.96 11.62 -18.81
N GLY A 56 -12.73 10.48 -19.46
CA GLY A 56 -13.08 9.15 -18.93
C GLY A 56 -12.53 8.90 -17.51
N PHE A 57 -11.27 9.28 -17.26
CA PHE A 57 -10.65 9.19 -15.93
C PHE A 57 -11.41 10.02 -14.89
N MET A 58 -11.71 11.29 -15.20
CA MET A 58 -12.42 12.19 -14.28
C MET A 58 -13.84 11.70 -14.00
N THR A 59 -14.56 11.23 -15.03
CA THR A 59 -15.91 10.69 -14.91
C THR A 59 -15.92 9.45 -14.01
N ARG A 60 -14.92 8.58 -14.15
CA ARG A 60 -14.76 7.37 -13.36
C ARG A 60 -14.38 7.67 -11.91
N PHE A 61 -13.44 8.57 -11.68
CA PHE A 61 -13.11 9.06 -10.33
C PHE A 61 -14.36 9.59 -9.61
N LEU A 62 -15.16 10.42 -10.29
CA LEU A 62 -16.42 10.93 -9.75
C LEU A 62 -17.47 9.83 -9.52
N SER A 63 -17.49 8.79 -10.36
CA SER A 63 -18.34 7.61 -10.14
C SER A 63 -17.95 6.85 -8.87
N ASP A 64 -16.64 6.65 -8.68
CA ASP A 64 -16.10 5.93 -7.53
C ASP A 64 -16.33 6.70 -6.23
N LEU A 65 -16.18 8.03 -6.26
CA LEU A 65 -16.45 8.91 -5.12
C LEU A 65 -17.93 8.91 -4.70
N ARG A 66 -18.85 8.64 -5.63
CA ARG A 66 -20.30 8.58 -5.37
C ARG A 66 -20.78 7.23 -4.83
N THR A 67 -19.89 6.26 -4.70
CA THR A 67 -20.28 4.94 -4.18
C THR A 67 -20.57 4.99 -2.69
N ALA A 68 -21.30 3.98 -2.19
CA ALA A 68 -21.55 3.84 -0.77
C ALA A 68 -20.22 3.81 0.00
N ASN A 69 -20.19 4.48 1.14
CA ASN A 69 -19.02 4.48 2.00
C ASN A 69 -18.93 3.19 2.82
N VAL A 70 -17.70 2.80 3.11
CA VAL A 70 -17.32 1.75 4.04
C VAL A 70 -16.65 2.42 5.23
N ILE A 71 -17.00 1.98 6.44
CA ILE A 71 -16.33 2.40 7.67
C ILE A 71 -15.18 1.42 7.92
N VAL A 72 -13.96 1.93 7.96
CA VAL A 72 -12.76 1.14 8.29
C VAL A 72 -12.26 1.57 9.66
N THR A 73 -12.29 0.66 10.63
CA THR A 73 -11.74 0.87 11.97
C THR A 73 -10.31 0.33 12.00
N VAL A 74 -9.32 1.19 12.27
CA VAL A 74 -7.90 0.82 12.26
C VAL A 74 -7.29 1.05 13.64
N GLY A 75 -6.52 0.08 14.14
CA GLY A 75 -5.87 0.14 15.46
C GLY A 75 -6.68 -0.53 16.57
N LYS A 76 -6.14 -0.54 17.79
CA LYS A 76 -6.77 -1.17 18.97
C LYS A 76 -7.13 -0.13 20.02
N ASN A 77 -8.20 -0.42 20.76
CA ASN A 77 -8.58 0.31 21.97
C ASN A 77 -8.71 1.83 21.72
N GLU A 78 -8.16 2.65 22.61
CA GLU A 78 -8.22 4.11 22.57
C GLU A 78 -7.43 4.74 21.39
N GLU A 79 -6.55 3.97 20.74
CA GLU A 79 -5.81 4.41 19.55
C GLU A 79 -6.54 4.07 18.24
N ALA A 80 -7.69 3.38 18.32
CA ALA A 80 -8.47 3.03 17.14
C ALA A 80 -9.09 4.27 16.49
N GLN A 81 -9.04 4.34 15.16
CA GLN A 81 -9.60 5.42 14.37
C GLN A 81 -10.52 4.87 13.29
N GLU A 82 -11.68 5.49 13.12
CA GLU A 82 -12.62 5.19 12.04
C GLU A 82 -12.34 6.08 10.82
N PHE A 83 -12.34 5.47 9.65
CA PHE A 83 -12.19 6.12 8.36
C PHE A 83 -13.42 5.81 7.50
N GLU A 84 -14.09 6.85 7.03
CA GLU A 84 -15.20 6.71 6.08
C GLU A 84 -14.65 6.86 4.66
N VAL A 85 -14.72 5.78 3.87
CA VAL A 85 -14.05 5.70 2.56
C VAL A 85 -15.02 5.18 1.50
N PRO A 86 -15.09 5.78 0.30
CA PRO A 86 -15.87 5.23 -0.79
C PRO A 86 -15.45 3.79 -1.10
N ARG A 87 -16.41 2.88 -1.12
CA ARG A 87 -16.17 1.43 -1.30
C ARG A 87 -15.31 1.12 -2.52
N ARG A 88 -15.56 1.80 -3.64
CA ARG A 88 -14.80 1.56 -4.88
C ARG A 88 -13.34 2.01 -4.80
N PHE A 89 -12.99 2.97 -3.94
CA PHE A 89 -11.59 3.38 -3.77
C PHE A 89 -10.79 2.23 -3.16
N LEU A 90 -11.32 1.61 -2.10
CA LEU A 90 -10.71 0.44 -1.48
C LEU A 90 -10.67 -0.75 -2.46
N ALA A 91 -11.80 -1.07 -3.09
CA ALA A 91 -11.88 -2.20 -4.02
C ALA A 91 -10.91 -2.06 -5.22
N ARG A 92 -10.69 -0.85 -5.72
CA ARG A 92 -9.73 -0.57 -6.81
C ARG A 92 -8.28 -0.72 -6.38
N SER A 93 -7.97 -0.41 -5.12
CA SER A 93 -6.60 -0.38 -4.61
C SER A 93 -5.99 -1.76 -4.37
N SER A 94 -6.82 -2.80 -4.19
CA SER A 94 -6.35 -4.14 -3.85
C SER A 94 -7.38 -5.22 -4.16
N ASN A 95 -6.89 -6.36 -4.68
CA ASN A 95 -7.67 -7.59 -4.79
C ASN A 95 -8.19 -8.11 -3.44
N TRP A 96 -7.51 -7.81 -2.32
CA TRP A 96 -7.99 -8.15 -0.99
C TRP A 96 -9.23 -7.34 -0.63
N PHE A 97 -9.17 -6.02 -0.78
CA PHE A 97 -10.29 -5.12 -0.51
C PHE A 97 -11.46 -5.41 -1.45
N LEU A 98 -11.19 -5.67 -2.73
CA LEU A 98 -12.21 -6.09 -3.69
C LEU A 98 -12.99 -7.31 -3.18
N LYS A 99 -12.27 -8.37 -2.77
CA LYS A 99 -12.86 -9.63 -2.32
C LYS A 99 -13.61 -9.50 -1.01
N ILE A 100 -13.03 -8.84 0.00
CA ILE A 100 -13.66 -8.73 1.32
C ILE A 100 -14.91 -7.85 1.29
N LEU A 101 -14.98 -6.92 0.33
CA LEU A 101 -16.14 -6.08 0.16
C LEU A 101 -17.28 -6.79 -0.59
N GLU A 102 -17.10 -7.93 -1.26
CA GLU A 102 -18.20 -8.64 -1.96
C GLU A 102 -19.43 -8.86 -1.06
N GLU A 103 -20.58 -8.26 -1.41
CA GLU A 103 -21.79 -8.23 -0.55
C GLU A 103 -22.36 -9.63 -0.31
N ASP A 104 -22.27 -10.51 -1.29
CA ASP A 104 -22.85 -11.86 -1.18
C ASP A 104 -21.93 -12.87 -0.49
N ARG A 105 -20.72 -12.45 -0.07
CA ARG A 105 -19.68 -13.38 0.38
C ARG A 105 -19.23 -13.16 1.81
N PHE A 106 -19.02 -11.91 2.21
CA PHE A 106 -18.44 -11.57 3.52
C PHE A 106 -19.35 -10.63 4.30
N LYS A 107 -19.27 -10.69 5.64
CA LYS A 107 -20.07 -9.79 6.50
C LYS A 107 -19.64 -8.34 6.30
N GLU A 108 -18.35 -8.13 6.08
CA GLU A 108 -17.73 -6.82 5.85
C GLU A 108 -18.35 -6.14 4.63
N GLY A 109 -18.56 -6.90 3.56
CA GLY A 109 -19.22 -6.45 2.34
C GLY A 109 -20.67 -6.03 2.52
N ARG A 110 -21.43 -6.76 3.37
CA ARG A 110 -22.84 -6.47 3.68
C ARG A 110 -23.02 -5.31 4.65
N ASP A 111 -22.19 -5.31 5.68
CA ASP A 111 -22.29 -4.34 6.78
C ASP A 111 -21.63 -3.01 6.39
N GLY A 112 -20.78 -3.01 5.36
CA GLY A 112 -19.97 -1.85 4.98
C GLY A 112 -18.95 -1.48 6.06
N LYS A 113 -18.42 -2.48 6.77
CA LYS A 113 -17.49 -2.29 7.90
C LYS A 113 -16.29 -3.21 7.80
N ILE A 114 -15.09 -2.65 7.96
CA ILE A 114 -13.83 -3.39 8.00
C ILE A 114 -13.13 -3.09 9.32
N GLU A 115 -12.67 -4.13 10.01
CA GLU A 115 -11.89 -4.02 11.25
C GLU A 115 -10.43 -4.41 10.97
N MET A 116 -9.51 -3.51 11.27
CA MET A 116 -8.06 -3.66 11.06
C MET A 116 -7.28 -3.40 12.36
N PRO A 117 -7.48 -4.23 13.39
CA PRO A 117 -6.96 -3.94 14.73
C PRO A 117 -5.44 -4.07 14.83
N GLU A 118 -4.79 -4.78 13.91
CA GLU A 118 -3.33 -4.98 13.93
C GLU A 118 -2.56 -3.92 13.14
N ASP A 119 -3.28 -3.02 12.46
CA ASP A 119 -2.71 -1.99 11.60
C ASP A 119 -2.72 -0.64 12.31
N PHE A 120 -1.95 0.30 11.77
CA PHE A 120 -1.74 1.61 12.39
C PHE A 120 -2.54 2.68 11.64
N PRO A 121 -3.27 3.58 12.35
CA PRO A 121 -4.01 4.66 11.70
C PRO A 121 -3.16 5.50 10.74
N ALA A 122 -1.93 5.87 11.14
CA ALA A 122 -1.02 6.64 10.30
C ALA A 122 -0.59 5.91 9.00
N VAL A 123 -0.55 4.58 9.01
CA VAL A 123 -0.25 3.77 7.82
C VAL A 123 -1.46 3.76 6.89
N PHE A 124 -2.66 3.62 7.45
CA PHE A 124 -3.89 3.64 6.68
C PHE A 124 -4.16 5.03 6.09
N GLU A 125 -3.86 6.11 6.80
CA GLU A 125 -3.93 7.49 6.28
C GLU A 125 -2.99 7.67 5.07
N ALA A 126 -1.73 7.23 5.19
CA ALA A 126 -0.78 7.26 4.07
C ALA A 126 -1.26 6.43 2.88
N PHE A 127 -1.89 5.28 3.14
CA PHE A 127 -2.50 4.45 2.11
C PHE A 127 -3.68 5.16 1.43
N LEU A 128 -4.60 5.79 2.15
CA LEU A 128 -5.72 6.53 1.55
C LEU A 128 -5.23 7.71 0.70
N PHE A 129 -4.20 8.42 1.19
CA PHE A 129 -3.54 9.46 0.39
C PHE A 129 -2.97 8.88 -0.90
N TRP A 130 -2.27 7.74 -0.81
CA TRP A 130 -1.73 7.05 -1.98
C TRP A 130 -2.81 6.57 -2.95
N VAL A 131 -3.94 6.03 -2.47
CA VAL A 131 -5.08 5.62 -3.32
C VAL A 131 -5.62 6.79 -4.14
N HIS A 132 -5.48 8.02 -3.63
CA HIS A 132 -5.91 9.23 -4.32
C HIS A 132 -4.84 9.82 -5.24
N GLN A 133 -3.57 9.82 -4.82
CA GLN A 133 -2.49 10.56 -5.48
C GLN A 133 -1.52 9.67 -6.28
N GLU A 134 -1.66 8.34 -6.16
CA GLU A 134 -0.78 7.34 -6.78
C GLU A 134 0.71 7.53 -6.42
N ALA A 135 0.95 8.25 -5.33
CA ALA A 135 2.28 8.57 -4.81
C ALA A 135 2.24 8.73 -3.29
N LEU A 136 3.34 8.36 -2.63
CA LEU A 136 3.58 8.73 -1.24
C LEU A 136 4.32 10.07 -1.21
N VAL A 137 3.81 10.99 -0.39
CA VAL A 137 4.41 12.31 -0.19
C VAL A 137 4.87 12.41 1.25
N PHE A 138 6.12 12.83 1.42
CA PHE A 138 6.74 13.02 2.72
C PHE A 138 7.36 14.41 2.80
N ASP A 139 7.31 15.01 3.97
CA ASP A 139 8.06 16.23 4.23
C ASP A 139 9.56 16.03 4.02
N THR A 140 10.24 17.08 3.55
CA THR A 140 11.70 17.12 3.51
C THR A 140 12.25 16.93 4.93
N CYS A 141 13.07 15.90 5.15
CA CYS A 141 13.60 15.66 6.49
C CYS A 141 14.68 16.70 6.79
N THR A 142 14.49 17.45 7.87
CA THR A 142 15.45 18.45 8.35
C THR A 142 16.21 17.99 9.59
N SER A 143 15.90 16.79 10.12
CA SER A 143 16.53 16.20 11.30
C SER A 143 16.56 14.67 11.26
N VAL A 144 17.41 14.05 12.10
CA VAL A 144 17.43 12.59 12.34
C VAL A 144 16.04 12.12 12.78
N ASP A 145 15.40 12.81 13.72
CA ASP A 145 14.11 12.36 14.26
C ASP A 145 13.00 12.31 13.20
N MET A 146 12.99 13.26 12.27
CA MET A 146 12.07 13.22 11.13
C MET A 146 12.39 12.06 10.19
N ARG A 147 13.67 11.89 9.86
CA ARG A 147 14.16 10.78 9.01
C ARG A 147 13.79 9.42 9.62
N SER A 148 14.02 9.25 10.93
CA SER A 148 13.69 8.04 11.68
C SER A 148 12.20 7.73 11.69
N ARG A 149 11.34 8.72 11.97
CA ARG A 149 9.88 8.53 11.94
C ARG A 149 9.38 8.14 10.55
N GLN A 150 9.87 8.82 9.51
CA GLN A 150 9.50 8.49 8.14
C GLN A 150 9.99 7.10 7.73
N LEU A 151 11.19 6.70 8.14
CA LEU A 151 11.72 5.38 7.82
C LEU A 151 10.86 4.28 8.44
N ILE A 152 10.53 4.40 9.72
CA ILE A 152 9.65 3.46 10.42
C ILE A 152 8.27 3.40 9.75
N LEU A 153 7.70 4.56 9.40
CA LEU A 153 6.43 4.63 8.69
C LEU A 153 6.50 3.91 7.34
N CYS A 154 7.57 4.11 6.55
CA CYS A 154 7.72 3.43 5.27
C CYS A 154 7.83 1.91 5.42
N PHE A 155 8.55 1.40 6.42
CA PHE A 155 8.60 -0.03 6.72
C PHE A 155 7.21 -0.59 7.03
N ARG A 156 6.42 0.14 7.83
CA ARG A 156 5.04 -0.25 8.14
C ARG A 156 4.12 -0.18 6.90
N ILE A 157 4.26 0.84 6.06
CA ILE A 157 3.52 0.95 4.79
C ILE A 157 3.86 -0.21 3.87
N TRP A 158 5.14 -0.58 3.76
CA TRP A 158 5.55 -1.72 2.95
C TRP A 158 4.95 -3.02 3.47
N THR A 159 4.98 -3.26 4.79
CA THR A 159 4.35 -4.44 5.41
C THR A 159 2.83 -4.45 5.23
N PHE A 160 2.19 -3.29 5.30
CA PHE A 160 0.76 -3.13 5.00
C PHE A 160 0.46 -3.50 3.54
N GLY A 161 1.25 -2.98 2.59
CA GLY A 161 1.13 -3.33 1.19
C GLY A 161 1.33 -4.83 0.94
N ASP A 162 2.23 -5.49 1.67
CA ASP A 162 2.42 -6.94 1.61
C ASP A 162 1.17 -7.70 2.09
N LYS A 163 0.70 -7.35 3.29
CA LYS A 163 -0.46 -7.96 3.96
C LYS A 163 -1.73 -7.86 3.14
N TYR A 164 -1.91 -6.75 2.44
CA TYR A 164 -3.11 -6.45 1.65
C TYR A 164 -2.86 -6.50 0.14
N PHE A 165 -1.76 -7.09 -0.33
CA PHE A 165 -1.46 -7.25 -1.76
C PHE A 165 -1.51 -5.94 -2.58
N VAL A 166 -0.98 -4.86 -2.03
CA VAL A 166 -0.86 -3.53 -2.67
C VAL A 166 0.59 -3.31 -3.14
N HIS A 167 1.01 -4.08 -4.15
CA HIS A 167 2.40 -4.04 -4.64
C HIS A 167 2.88 -2.65 -5.11
N PRO A 168 2.07 -1.82 -5.80
CA PRO A 168 2.51 -0.47 -6.16
C PRO A 168 2.82 0.42 -4.95
N LEU A 169 2.04 0.30 -3.87
CA LEU A 169 2.32 0.97 -2.59
C LEU A 169 3.63 0.47 -1.97
N GLN A 170 3.91 -0.84 -2.03
CA GLN A 170 5.19 -1.40 -1.58
C GLN A 170 6.36 -0.78 -2.34
N ASN A 171 6.23 -0.56 -3.65
CA ASN A 171 7.27 0.06 -4.46
C ASN A 171 7.51 1.52 -4.05
N CYS A 172 6.43 2.29 -3.83
CA CYS A 172 6.52 3.66 -3.28
C CYS A 172 7.29 3.69 -1.95
N ALA A 173 6.93 2.79 -1.03
CA ALA A 173 7.55 2.70 0.28
C ALA A 173 9.03 2.26 0.18
N MET A 174 9.33 1.26 -0.65
CA MET A 174 10.68 0.77 -0.89
C MET A 174 11.59 1.87 -1.45
N HIS A 175 11.09 2.65 -2.40
CA HIS A 175 11.81 3.79 -2.94
C HIS A 175 12.23 4.77 -1.86
N ARG A 176 11.27 5.17 -1.01
CA ARG A 176 11.53 6.07 0.10
C ARG A 176 12.48 5.46 1.13
N ILE A 177 12.34 4.17 1.45
CA ILE A 177 13.25 3.44 2.34
C ILE A 177 14.69 3.52 1.83
N CYS A 178 14.92 3.29 0.54
CA CYS A 178 16.26 3.32 -0.04
C CYS A 178 16.95 4.68 0.14
N ILE A 179 16.20 5.77 -0.04
CA ILE A 179 16.67 7.15 0.18
C ILE A 179 16.94 7.40 1.66
N LEU A 180 16.01 6.99 2.53
CA LEU A 180 16.10 7.22 3.95
C LEU A 180 17.19 6.37 4.62
N ILE A 181 17.58 5.22 4.08
CA ILE A 181 18.67 4.40 4.62
C ILE A 181 20.04 4.86 4.11
N ASN A 182 20.13 5.38 2.88
CA ASN A 182 21.40 5.81 2.31
C ASN A 182 21.98 7.02 3.06
N GLU A 183 22.91 6.80 4.00
CA GLU A 183 23.57 7.85 4.80
C GLU A 183 24.39 8.85 3.97
N ASP A 184 24.89 8.47 2.78
CA ASP A 184 25.63 9.38 1.90
C ASP A 184 24.75 10.53 1.37
N LEU A 185 23.41 10.39 1.44
CA LEU A 185 22.47 11.44 1.09
C LEU A 185 22.25 12.45 2.22
N TRP A 186 22.80 12.20 3.42
CA TRP A 186 22.56 12.98 4.63
C TRP A 186 23.84 13.61 5.17
N GLN A 187 23.70 14.65 6.00
CA GLN A 187 24.85 15.31 6.63
C GLN A 187 25.59 14.35 7.57
N LYS A 188 26.93 14.49 7.67
CA LYS A 188 27.84 13.57 8.39
C LYS A 188 27.55 13.33 9.89
N ASN A 189 26.58 14.00 10.50
CA ASN A 189 26.16 13.79 11.89
C ASN A 189 24.68 13.39 12.02
N ASN A 190 24.03 13.01 10.92
CA ASN A 190 22.59 12.73 10.86
C ASN A 190 22.31 11.21 10.75
N ARG A 191 23.07 10.40 11.50
CA ARG A 191 23.00 8.92 11.45
C ARG A 191 21.71 8.40 12.07
N LEU A 192 21.22 7.29 11.55
CA LEU A 192 20.06 6.61 12.14
C LEU A 192 20.47 5.93 13.45
N THR A 193 19.66 6.08 14.49
CA THR A 193 19.94 5.46 15.79
C THR A 193 19.64 3.96 15.77
N ALA A 194 20.33 3.18 16.59
CA ALA A 194 20.03 1.76 16.79
C ALA A 194 18.55 1.50 17.13
N ALA A 195 17.95 2.34 17.97
CA ALA A 195 16.52 2.27 18.30
C ALA A 195 15.62 2.42 17.05
N THR A 196 16.00 3.27 16.09
CA THR A 196 15.29 3.41 14.83
C THR A 196 15.37 2.14 14.00
N LEU A 197 16.57 1.55 13.88
CA LEU A 197 16.80 0.34 13.10
C LEU A 197 16.06 -0.86 13.71
N ALA A 198 16.06 -0.98 15.04
CA ALA A 198 15.27 -1.97 15.76
C ALA A 198 13.76 -1.80 15.52
N ALA A 199 13.25 -0.57 15.57
CA ALA A 199 11.83 -0.30 15.28
C ALA A 199 11.45 -0.65 13.82
N CYS A 200 12.36 -0.44 12.85
CA CYS A 200 12.16 -0.88 11.47
C CYS A 200 12.16 -2.40 11.36
N TRP A 201 13.06 -3.08 12.08
CA TRP A 201 13.10 -4.53 12.15
C TRP A 201 11.79 -5.12 12.70
N ASP A 202 11.29 -4.56 13.80
CA ASP A 202 10.05 -5.01 14.46
C ASP A 202 8.79 -4.71 13.63
N ALA A 203 8.85 -3.73 12.73
CA ALA A 203 7.78 -3.42 11.78
C ALA A 203 7.65 -4.43 10.62
N THR A 204 8.50 -5.47 10.57
CA THR A 204 8.53 -6.45 9.46
C THR A 204 8.35 -7.87 9.96
N ILE A 205 7.87 -8.75 9.08
CA ILE A 205 7.79 -10.20 9.33
C ILE A 205 9.16 -10.89 9.12
N PRO A 206 9.42 -12.06 9.72
CA PRO A 206 10.71 -12.76 9.66
C PRO A 206 11.35 -12.94 8.29
N ASP A 207 10.52 -13.24 7.28
CA ASP A 207 10.98 -13.51 5.92
C ASP A 207 10.85 -12.28 5.01
N SER A 208 10.55 -11.11 5.58
CA SER A 208 10.44 -9.88 4.81
C SER A 208 11.78 -9.56 4.15
N PRO A 209 11.79 -9.27 2.84
CA PRO A 209 13.02 -8.92 2.16
C PRO A 209 13.62 -7.62 2.76
N LEU A 210 12.81 -6.74 3.35
CA LEU A 210 13.28 -5.53 4.04
C LEU A 210 14.29 -5.81 5.16
N ARG A 211 14.22 -6.99 5.80
CA ARG A 211 15.20 -7.40 6.82
C ARG A 211 16.58 -7.62 6.21
N ALA A 212 16.64 -8.24 5.04
CA ALA A 212 17.87 -8.40 4.28
C ALA A 212 18.39 -7.05 3.77
N LEU A 213 17.49 -6.16 3.32
CA LEU A 213 17.85 -4.81 2.87
C LEU A 213 18.52 -4.02 3.98
N LEU A 214 17.90 -4.00 5.16
CA LEU A 214 18.38 -3.29 6.33
C LEU A 214 19.73 -3.83 6.77
N ALA A 215 19.86 -5.15 6.90
CA ALA A 215 21.11 -5.79 7.30
C ALA A 215 22.24 -5.58 6.29
N ASP A 216 21.97 -5.78 4.99
CA ASP A 216 22.96 -5.59 3.93
C ASP A 216 23.42 -4.12 3.85
N GLY A 217 22.49 -3.18 4.03
CA GLY A 217 22.78 -1.74 4.06
C GLY A 217 23.73 -1.37 5.21
N ILE A 218 23.46 -1.87 6.41
CA ILE A 218 24.32 -1.64 7.59
C ILE A 218 25.70 -2.27 7.39
N VAL A 219 25.77 -3.55 7.02
CA VAL A 219 27.04 -4.26 6.84
C VAL A 219 27.90 -3.63 5.73
N SER A 220 27.29 -3.19 4.62
CA SER A 220 28.00 -2.49 3.55
C SER A 220 28.72 -1.24 4.07
N ARG A 221 28.18 -0.58 5.09
CA ARG A 221 28.71 0.65 5.66
C ARG A 221 29.75 0.40 6.75
N MET A 222 29.62 -0.70 7.49
CA MET A 222 30.64 -1.14 8.46
C MET A 222 32.02 -1.33 7.82
N GLN A 223 32.09 -1.61 6.51
CA GLN A 223 33.35 -1.68 5.78
C GLN A 223 34.00 -0.30 5.53
N GLU A 224 33.23 0.78 5.56
CA GLU A 224 33.70 2.14 5.26
C GLU A 224 33.97 2.96 6.53
N GLU A 225 33.20 2.74 7.60
CA GLU A 225 33.30 3.46 8.87
C GLU A 225 33.06 2.54 10.08
N SER A 226 33.61 2.90 11.26
CA SER A 226 33.32 2.19 12.50
C SER A 226 31.85 2.40 12.90
N PHE A 227 31.06 1.33 12.83
CA PHE A 227 29.71 1.26 13.38
C PHE A 227 29.79 0.58 14.75
N GLU A 228 29.25 1.22 15.78
CA GLU A 228 29.20 0.63 17.14
C GLU A 228 28.03 -0.35 17.20
N VAL A 229 28.35 -1.64 17.05
CA VAL A 229 27.36 -2.74 17.04
C VAL A 229 26.71 -2.90 18.42
N GLU A 230 27.40 -2.46 19.46
CA GLU A 230 26.97 -2.45 20.85
C GLU A 230 25.66 -1.67 21.06
N GLU A 231 25.34 -0.69 20.21
CA GLU A 231 24.09 0.05 20.30
C GLU A 231 22.84 -0.79 19.93
N LEU A 232 23.03 -1.92 19.23
CA LEU A 232 21.94 -2.83 18.83
C LEU A 232 21.60 -3.88 19.91
N GLU A 233 22.16 -3.75 21.10
CA GLU A 233 21.86 -4.58 22.27
C GLU A 233 20.34 -4.60 22.54
N GLY A 234 19.70 -5.73 22.25
CA GLY A 234 18.25 -5.93 22.43
C GLY A 234 17.53 -6.44 21.19
N CYS A 235 18.09 -6.26 19.99
CA CYS A 235 17.47 -6.76 18.74
C CYS A 235 18.22 -8.01 18.22
N ALA A 236 18.10 -9.14 18.93
CA ALA A 236 18.81 -10.38 18.57
C ALA A 236 18.50 -10.87 17.14
N GLY A 237 17.31 -10.56 16.62
CA GLY A 237 16.95 -10.86 15.23
C GLY A 237 17.81 -10.08 14.23
N LEU A 238 17.91 -8.76 14.42
CA LEU A 238 18.72 -7.88 13.59
C LEU A 238 20.20 -8.26 13.67
N LEU A 239 20.73 -8.54 14.87
CA LEU A 239 22.13 -8.94 15.03
C LEU A 239 22.46 -10.23 14.25
N ARG A 240 21.59 -11.23 14.29
CA ARG A 240 21.76 -12.44 13.47
C ARG A 240 21.74 -12.14 11.98
N ALA A 241 20.88 -11.24 11.53
CA ALA A 241 20.82 -10.84 10.13
C ALA A 241 22.07 -10.08 9.70
N LEU A 242 22.65 -9.25 10.57
CA LEU A 242 23.93 -8.58 10.33
C LEU A 242 25.06 -9.61 10.16
N HIS A 243 25.19 -10.57 11.07
CA HIS A 243 26.19 -11.63 10.91
C HIS A 243 25.99 -12.47 9.65
N ALA A 244 24.74 -12.77 9.27
CA ALA A 244 24.45 -13.45 8.01
C ALA A 244 24.85 -12.59 6.80
N SER A 245 24.55 -11.30 6.81
CA SER A 245 24.95 -10.35 5.76
C SER A 245 26.48 -10.20 5.67
N GLU A 246 27.18 -10.17 6.80
CA GLU A 246 28.65 -10.11 6.87
C GLU A 246 29.30 -11.38 6.31
N ALA A 247 28.80 -12.56 6.70
CA ALA A 247 29.27 -13.83 6.15
C ALA A 247 29.10 -13.87 4.62
N ILE A 248 27.94 -13.45 4.12
CA ILE A 248 27.67 -13.38 2.68
C ILE A 248 28.61 -12.39 1.99
N LEU A 249 28.89 -11.23 2.58
CA LEU A 249 29.84 -10.26 2.04
C LEU A 249 31.28 -10.82 1.95
N HIS A 250 31.69 -11.67 2.90
CA HIS A 250 32.99 -12.33 2.86
C HIS A 250 33.07 -13.49 1.85
N GLU A 251 31.97 -14.24 1.67
CA GLU A 251 31.91 -15.38 0.75
C GLU A 251 31.62 -14.96 -0.70
N SER A 252 30.94 -13.84 -0.90
CA SER A 252 30.52 -13.36 -2.23
C SER A 252 31.63 -12.60 -2.94
N HIS A 253 31.67 -12.67 -4.27
CA HIS A 253 32.38 -11.65 -5.03
C HIS A 253 31.76 -10.29 -4.75
N LYS A 254 32.57 -9.21 -4.64
CA LYS A 254 32.08 -7.84 -4.38
C LYS A 254 30.94 -7.39 -5.33
N ALA A 255 30.82 -7.99 -6.51
CA ALA A 255 29.74 -7.71 -7.46
C ALA A 255 28.36 -8.30 -7.05
N ASP A 256 28.35 -9.27 -6.14
CA ASP A 256 27.17 -10.05 -5.74
C ASP A 256 26.51 -9.57 -4.44
N PHE A 257 27.15 -8.62 -3.75
CA PHE A 257 26.64 -7.95 -2.56
C PHE A 257 26.30 -6.47 -2.86
N PRO A 258 25.21 -5.90 -2.31
CA PRO A 258 24.18 -6.55 -1.49
C PRO A 258 23.31 -7.53 -2.30
N ARG A 259 22.53 -8.35 -1.62
CA ARG A 259 21.66 -9.36 -2.25
C ARG A 259 20.53 -8.74 -3.10
N TYR A 260 20.22 -7.47 -2.86
CA TYR A 260 19.22 -6.71 -3.62
C TYR A 260 19.73 -6.32 -5.01
N LYS A 261 19.59 -7.23 -5.98
CA LYS A 261 19.93 -6.99 -7.40
C LYS A 261 18.74 -6.56 -8.26
N LYS A 262 17.51 -6.76 -7.77
CA LYS A 262 16.28 -6.45 -8.50
C LYS A 262 15.21 -5.85 -7.58
N PRO A 263 14.52 -4.77 -7.99
CA PRO A 263 14.84 -3.94 -9.16
C PRO A 263 16.21 -3.26 -9.08
N THR A 264 16.96 -3.26 -10.19
CA THR A 264 18.30 -2.66 -10.31
C THR A 264 18.32 -1.16 -10.00
N LEU A 265 17.14 -0.52 -10.03
CA LEU A 265 16.91 0.88 -9.69
C LEU A 265 17.10 1.17 -8.19
N PHE A 266 16.62 0.30 -7.30
CA PHE A 266 16.85 0.49 -5.86
C PHE A 266 18.33 0.39 -5.50
N LYS A 267 19.10 -0.46 -6.21
CA LYS A 267 20.56 -0.48 -6.05
C LYS A 267 21.18 0.88 -6.36
N LYS A 268 20.72 1.59 -7.40
CA LYS A 268 21.23 2.93 -7.69
C LYS A 268 20.92 3.91 -6.57
N LEU A 269 19.72 3.87 -6.00
CA LEU A 269 19.31 4.77 -4.90
C LEU A 269 20.05 4.47 -3.59
N LEU A 270 20.17 3.19 -3.22
CA LEU A 270 20.85 2.73 -2.01
C LEU A 270 22.33 3.13 -1.98
N TYR A 271 22.97 3.21 -3.15
CA TYR A 271 24.42 3.50 -3.28
C TYR A 271 24.70 4.79 -4.06
N ALA A 272 23.69 5.63 -4.25
CA ALA A 272 23.88 6.94 -4.87
C ALA A 272 24.81 7.76 -3.98
N LYS A 273 26.00 8.11 -4.50
CA LYS A 273 26.85 9.13 -3.91
C LYS A 273 26.43 10.46 -4.51
N LEU A 274 25.77 11.31 -3.72
CA LEU A 274 25.56 12.68 -4.16
C LEU A 274 26.93 13.34 -4.31
N GLY A 275 27.25 13.76 -5.54
CA GLY A 275 28.36 14.67 -5.77
C GLY A 275 28.17 15.87 -4.86
N HIS A 276 29.24 16.26 -4.16
CA HIS A 276 29.27 17.18 -3.02
C HIS A 276 28.65 18.59 -3.19
N LYS A 277 27.88 18.89 -4.24
CA LYS A 277 27.59 20.26 -4.65
C LYS A 277 26.14 20.73 -4.66
N ASP A 278 25.13 19.87 -4.76
CA ASP A 278 23.74 20.34 -4.78
C ASP A 278 22.89 19.46 -3.87
N GLY A 279 21.96 20.07 -3.12
CA GLY A 279 21.15 19.41 -2.09
C GLY A 279 20.35 18.20 -2.62
N ILE A 280 19.69 17.48 -1.71
CA ILE A 280 18.80 16.38 -2.07
C ILE A 280 17.76 16.92 -3.05
N ASP A 281 17.78 16.43 -4.29
CA ASP A 281 16.74 16.75 -5.28
C ASP A 281 15.40 16.27 -4.73
N GLU A 282 14.50 17.21 -4.42
CA GLU A 282 13.18 16.88 -3.87
C GLU A 282 12.34 16.03 -4.84
N SER A 283 12.64 16.06 -6.15
CA SER A 283 12.00 15.17 -7.12
C SER A 283 12.41 13.70 -6.90
N ALA A 284 13.60 13.45 -6.34
CA ALA A 284 14.01 12.11 -5.91
C ALA A 284 13.22 11.64 -4.69
N LEU A 285 12.53 12.52 -3.95
CA LEU A 285 11.72 12.15 -2.79
C LEU A 285 10.33 11.64 -3.16
N ILE A 286 9.88 11.90 -4.39
CA ILE A 286 8.58 11.51 -4.89
C ILE A 286 8.76 10.27 -5.77
N TYR A 287 8.25 9.14 -5.30
CA TYR A 287 8.06 8.00 -6.18
C TYR A 287 6.81 8.25 -7.03
N ARG A 288 6.94 8.10 -8.34
CA ARG A 288 5.79 8.00 -9.26
C ARG A 288 5.74 6.57 -9.77
N GLU A 289 4.54 6.01 -9.87
CA GLU A 289 4.27 4.63 -10.29
C GLU A 289 4.96 4.22 -11.61
N LEU A 290 5.32 5.21 -12.44
CA LEU A 290 5.94 5.09 -13.76
C LEU A 290 7.43 4.70 -13.78
N TRP A 291 8.10 4.53 -12.63
CA TRP A 291 9.55 4.27 -12.61
C TRP A 291 9.94 2.82 -12.94
N ASP A 292 8.96 1.91 -12.98
CA ASP A 292 9.18 0.47 -13.14
C ASP A 292 8.44 -0.14 -14.34
N GLU A 293 7.99 0.63 -15.33
CA GLU A 293 7.03 0.09 -16.31
C GLU A 293 7.45 -1.28 -16.93
N PRO A 294 6.51 -2.24 -17.03
CA PRO A 294 5.09 -1.93 -17.17
C PRO A 294 4.11 -2.82 -16.37
N ASN A 295 3.44 -2.21 -15.40
CA ASN A 295 2.00 -2.45 -15.30
C ASN A 295 1.35 -1.24 -15.95
N GLY A 296 1.36 -1.20 -17.29
CA GLY A 296 0.71 -0.11 -17.99
C GLY A 296 -0.74 0.00 -17.52
N MET A 297 -1.22 1.23 -17.36
CA MET A 297 -2.66 1.40 -17.27
C MET A 297 -3.23 0.94 -18.59
N CYS A 298 -4.28 0.11 -18.56
CA CYS A 298 -5.00 -0.17 -19.79
C CYS A 298 -5.41 1.17 -20.42
N GLU A 299 -5.02 1.44 -21.66
CA GLU A 299 -5.23 2.73 -22.30
C GLU A 299 -6.72 2.98 -22.58
N ASP A 300 -7.51 1.92 -22.73
CA ASP A 300 -8.95 2.02 -22.92
C ASP A 300 -9.68 2.37 -21.61
N CYS A 301 -9.34 1.69 -20.52
CA CYS A 301 -10.13 1.78 -19.29
C CYS A 301 -9.44 2.51 -18.14
N GLY A 302 -8.13 2.74 -18.24
CA GLY A 302 -7.30 3.36 -17.20
C GLY A 302 -7.20 2.50 -15.94
N TYR A 303 -7.19 1.16 -16.05
CA TYR A 303 -7.04 0.25 -14.91
C TYR A 303 -5.67 -0.44 -14.93
N HIS A 304 -5.03 -0.54 -13.76
CA HIS A 304 -3.87 -1.38 -13.52
C HIS A 304 -4.30 -2.84 -13.30
N ASN A 305 -4.72 -3.49 -14.38
CA ASN A 305 -4.96 -4.94 -14.40
C ASN A 305 -3.75 -5.65 -15.04
N GLU A 306 -3.79 -6.99 -15.16
CA GLU A 306 -2.88 -7.71 -16.06
C GLU A 306 -3.09 -7.17 -17.49
N VAL A 307 -2.27 -6.19 -17.87
CA VAL A 307 -2.29 -5.58 -19.19
C VAL A 307 -1.27 -6.25 -20.09
N LYS A 308 -1.62 -6.42 -21.35
CA LYS A 308 -0.72 -6.84 -22.41
C LYS A 308 -0.32 -5.62 -23.23
N LEU A 309 0.93 -5.55 -23.68
CA LEU A 309 1.28 -4.66 -24.79
C LEU A 309 0.77 -5.30 -26.08
N LEU A 310 -0.24 -4.71 -26.69
CA LEU A 310 -0.73 -5.09 -28.01
C LEU A 310 -0.24 -4.08 -29.03
N CYS A 311 0.26 -4.57 -30.16
CA CYS A 311 0.57 -3.72 -31.31
C CYS A 311 -0.69 -3.04 -31.81
N GLU A 312 -0.65 -1.73 -32.08
CA GLU A 312 -1.82 -1.00 -32.56
C GLU A 312 -2.37 -1.54 -33.89
N ASP A 313 -1.49 -1.98 -34.78
CA ASP A 313 -1.84 -2.44 -36.12
C ASP A 313 -2.37 -3.88 -36.16
N CYS A 314 -1.62 -4.82 -35.58
CA CYS A 314 -1.93 -6.25 -35.70
C CYS A 314 -2.58 -6.85 -34.45
N LYS A 315 -2.76 -6.05 -33.39
CA LYS A 315 -3.33 -6.46 -32.09
C LYS A 315 -2.66 -7.70 -31.47
N THR A 316 -1.43 -8.01 -31.87
CA THR A 316 -0.65 -9.12 -31.34
C THR A 316 0.25 -8.65 -30.21
N GLU A 317 0.54 -9.53 -29.25
CA GLU A 317 1.44 -9.22 -28.14
C GLU A 317 2.84 -8.84 -28.64
N LYS A 318 3.51 -7.90 -27.97
CA LYS A 318 4.82 -7.36 -28.39
C LYS A 318 5.89 -8.41 -28.66
N ASP A 319 5.90 -9.51 -27.92
CA ASP A 319 6.84 -10.62 -28.09
C ASP A 319 6.54 -11.49 -29.34
N LYS A 320 5.38 -11.30 -29.96
CA LYS A 320 4.87 -12.05 -31.13
C LYS A 320 4.57 -11.14 -32.33
N CYS A 321 4.90 -9.86 -32.23
CA CYS A 321 4.61 -8.86 -33.25
C CYS A 321 5.79 -8.74 -34.24
N ASP A 322 5.51 -8.88 -35.53
CA ASP A 322 6.47 -8.70 -36.64
C ASP A 322 6.33 -7.33 -37.33
N CYS A 323 5.55 -6.40 -36.78
CA CYS A 323 5.36 -5.07 -37.37
C CYS A 323 6.57 -4.16 -37.07
N ASP A 324 7.11 -3.54 -38.12
CA ASP A 324 8.19 -2.54 -38.00
C ASP A 324 7.60 -1.16 -37.62
N GLU A 325 8.27 -0.45 -36.70
CA GLU A 325 7.97 0.95 -36.32
C GLU A 325 6.55 1.22 -35.78
N VAL A 326 5.94 0.26 -35.08
CA VAL A 326 4.59 0.40 -34.51
C VAL A 326 4.57 0.90 -33.07
N GLU A 327 3.54 1.68 -32.75
CA GLU A 327 3.15 2.01 -31.38
C GLU A 327 2.44 0.79 -30.73
N TYR A 328 2.57 0.67 -29.42
CA TYR A 328 1.99 -0.41 -28.63
C TYR A 328 1.10 0.19 -27.55
N GLN A 329 -0.07 -0.40 -27.37
CA GLN A 329 -1.01 0.00 -26.33
C GLN A 329 -1.08 -1.03 -25.23
N TYR A 330 -1.20 -0.57 -23.99
CA TYR A 330 -1.54 -1.43 -22.87
C TYR A 330 -3.03 -1.73 -22.87
N ILE A 331 -3.42 -2.99 -22.97
CA ILE A 331 -4.83 -3.40 -22.96
C ILE A 331 -5.01 -4.48 -21.89
N CYS A 332 -5.98 -4.32 -20.98
CA CYS A 332 -6.30 -5.36 -20.00
C CYS A 332 -7.15 -6.47 -20.60
N SER A 333 -7.14 -7.65 -19.97
CA SER A 333 -7.95 -8.80 -20.39
C SER A 333 -9.44 -8.50 -20.57
N ASP A 334 -9.98 -7.55 -19.81
CA ASP A 334 -11.40 -7.18 -19.87
C ASP A 334 -11.70 -6.28 -21.09
N CYS A 335 -10.72 -5.51 -21.56
CA CYS A 335 -10.84 -4.62 -22.74
C CYS A 335 -10.39 -5.30 -24.04
N GLU A 336 -9.64 -6.41 -23.96
CA GLU A 336 -9.20 -7.18 -25.14
C GLU A 336 -10.38 -7.72 -25.98
N TYR A 337 -11.58 -7.86 -25.39
CA TYR A 337 -12.76 -8.46 -26.02
C TYR A 337 -13.87 -7.45 -26.40
N SER A 338 -13.65 -6.15 -26.18
CA SER A 338 -14.60 -5.08 -26.52
C SER A 338 -14.34 -4.47 -27.89
#